data_AF-B7S3F9-F1
#
_entry.id   AF-B7S3F9-F1
#
_cell.length_a   1.000
_cell.length_b   1.000
_cell.length_c   1.000
_cell.angle_alpha   90.00
_cell.angle_beta   90.00
_cell.angle_gamma   90.00
#
_symmetry.space_group_name_H-M   'P 1'
#
loop_
_entity.id
_entity.type
_entity.pdbx_description
1 polymer ?
#
loop_
_entity_poly.entity_id
_entity_poly.type
_entity_poly.pdbx_seq_one_letter_code
_entity_poly.pdbx_strand_id
1 'polypeptide(L)'
;EIISMGSPLTETAPIAVSALHDDEGVPADCGLVRDNFFANGDSTSTSKGVINSALTHQGASPAKASEYEASPDSLKVSYFIKSDETGVEFGDNAVHIAGFLDTPAMTNQQTGIFSEDLQGFDYPDLNGGSPLDELNPDIGPSRGKYNDLRAILAATTLINDWSNNSVEALGATVDTDWVVTFPGQYVMLDLATYLLGGGIAGTSDVCVRDGEGDVEDGTVDCDYRDIPVTATFNVYDREEQGIIIEEGELVVSPSPPVTVPPEALKDEVNVIQWGDAPVLNAPTSVSVSTPDGAKFGWASLSTESSDDLALCDIVWDLSGFDPDAPNKGIVADYECSIEATGSVPVVGFAAWQRAFAANPGSNYGRIVDHSRTQASASM
;
A
#
# COMPACT_ATOMS: atom_id res chain seq x y z
N GLU A 1 1.82 4.74 3.55
CA GLU A 1 0.59 4.31 4.26
C GLU A 1 0.50 5.05 5.59
N ILE A 2 -0.69 5.30 6.12
CA ILE A 2 -0.88 5.93 7.43
C ILE A 2 -1.95 5.14 8.15
N ILE A 3 -1.59 4.56 9.29
CA ILE A 3 -2.47 3.78 10.15
C ILE A 3 -2.50 4.45 11.51
N SER A 4 -3.70 4.67 12.06
CA SER A 4 -3.83 5.22 13.41
C SER A 4 -3.34 4.19 14.43
N MET A 5 -2.63 4.64 15.47
CA MET A 5 -2.26 3.79 16.61
C MET A 5 -3.44 3.64 17.58
N GLY A 6 -3.32 4.10 18.83
CA GLY A 6 -4.40 4.16 19.80
C GLY A 6 -4.74 5.60 20.19
N SER A 7 -5.95 5.80 20.69
CA SER A 7 -6.39 7.05 21.32
C SER A 7 -6.50 6.86 22.84
N PRO A 8 -6.02 7.80 23.67
CA PRO A 8 -6.17 7.69 25.11
C PRO A 8 -7.65 7.62 25.51
N LEU A 9 -8.02 6.71 26.42
CA LEU A 9 -9.41 6.53 26.86
C LEU A 9 -10.03 7.80 27.47
N THR A 10 -9.20 8.68 28.02
CA THR A 10 -9.66 9.94 28.62
C THR A 10 -8.66 11.06 28.38
N GLU A 11 -9.16 12.29 28.29
CA GLU A 11 -8.35 13.53 28.27
C GLU A 11 -7.56 13.75 29.57
N THR A 12 -7.86 12.98 30.62
CA THR A 12 -7.14 12.99 31.90
C THR A 12 -6.08 11.90 32.00
N ALA A 13 -5.93 11.06 30.98
CA ALA A 13 -4.86 10.07 30.93
C ALA A 13 -3.49 10.78 31.01
N PRO A 14 -2.47 10.17 31.64
CA PRO A 14 -1.16 10.80 31.78
C PRO A 14 -0.58 11.32 30.47
N ILE A 15 -0.68 10.54 29.38
CA ILE A 15 -0.21 10.99 28.05
C ILE A 15 -1.03 12.17 27.52
N ALA A 16 -2.35 12.18 27.68
CA ALA A 16 -3.20 13.26 27.19
C ALA A 16 -2.86 14.59 27.91
N VAL A 17 -2.64 14.53 29.22
CA VAL A 17 -2.21 15.70 30.01
C VAL A 17 -0.82 16.18 29.59
N SER A 18 0.13 15.27 29.36
CA SER A 18 1.48 15.62 28.92
C SER A 18 1.54 16.09 27.45
N ALA A 19 0.62 15.61 26.61
CA ALA A 19 0.52 15.95 25.19
C ALA A 19 -0.32 17.21 24.92
N LEU A 20 -1.01 17.77 25.91
CA LEU A 20 -1.77 19.00 25.75
C LEU A 20 -0.84 20.13 25.29
N HIS A 21 -1.12 20.71 24.13
CA HIS A 21 -0.31 21.78 23.55
C HIS A 21 -0.66 23.13 24.19
N ASP A 22 0.35 23.95 24.45
CA ASP A 22 0.19 25.35 24.84
C ASP A 22 -0.09 26.27 23.63
N ASP A 23 -0.18 27.58 23.88
CA ASP A 23 -0.45 28.59 22.84
C ASP A 23 0.69 28.69 21.81
N GLU A 24 1.89 28.19 22.15
CA GLU A 24 3.05 28.07 21.28
C GLU A 24 3.07 26.76 20.47
N GLY A 25 2.10 25.86 20.71
CA GLY A 25 2.03 24.56 20.05
C GLY A 25 3.05 23.55 20.57
N VAL A 26 3.50 23.67 21.81
CA VAL A 26 4.43 22.75 22.46
C VAL A 26 3.67 21.88 23.47
N PRO A 27 3.86 20.55 23.48
CA PRO A 27 3.31 19.68 24.51
C PRO A 27 3.73 20.11 25.93
N ALA A 28 2.81 20.02 26.89
CA ALA A 28 3.04 20.32 28.30
C ALA A 28 4.28 19.63 28.89
N ASP A 29 4.59 18.40 28.45
CA ASP A 29 5.88 17.75 28.75
C ASP A 29 6.28 16.77 27.64
N CYS A 30 7.14 17.22 26.71
CA CYS A 30 7.66 16.38 25.63
C CYS A 30 8.41 15.13 26.12
N GLY A 31 9.05 15.18 27.30
CA GLY A 31 9.78 14.06 27.87
C GLY A 31 8.82 12.96 28.30
N LEU A 32 7.76 13.32 29.02
CA LEU A 32 6.72 12.38 29.43
C LEU A 32 5.89 11.86 28.26
N VAL A 33 5.65 12.66 27.22
CA VAL A 33 5.02 12.15 25.99
C VAL A 33 5.89 11.07 25.37
N ARG A 34 7.18 11.36 25.18
CA ARG A 34 8.14 10.41 24.59
C ARG A 34 8.26 9.11 25.37
N ASP A 35 8.10 9.16 26.70
CA ASP A 35 8.20 7.99 27.54
C ASP A 35 7.23 6.85 27.14
N ASN A 36 6.08 7.18 26.55
CA ASN A 36 5.06 6.22 26.11
C ASN A 36 5.41 5.46 24.81
N PHE A 37 6.55 5.77 24.18
CA PHE A 37 6.96 5.16 22.90
C PHE A 37 8.28 4.37 23.02
N PHE A 38 8.79 4.19 24.23
CA PHE A 38 9.94 3.33 24.48
C PHE A 38 9.50 1.87 24.64
N ALA A 39 10.33 0.93 24.24
CA ALA A 39 10.17 -0.50 24.50
C ALA A 39 10.39 -0.84 25.98
N ASN A 40 9.94 -2.04 26.36
CA ASN A 40 10.14 -2.65 27.67
C ASN A 40 9.47 -1.90 28.83
N GLY A 41 8.28 -1.34 28.63
CA GLY A 41 7.42 -0.98 29.75
C GLY A 41 7.06 -2.24 30.56
N ASP A 42 6.76 -2.07 31.85
CA ASP A 42 6.35 -3.20 32.70
C ASP A 42 5.02 -2.96 33.39
N SER A 43 4.23 -4.02 33.56
CA SER A 43 2.92 -4.00 34.22
C SER A 43 2.98 -3.68 35.72
N THR A 44 4.15 -3.75 36.35
CA THR A 44 4.37 -3.37 37.76
C THR A 44 4.60 -1.87 37.95
N SER A 45 4.60 -1.11 36.85
CA SER A 45 4.83 0.32 36.82
C SER A 45 6.20 0.74 37.36
N THR A 46 7.22 -0.09 37.17
CA THR A 46 8.60 0.23 37.56
C THR A 46 9.40 0.90 36.44
N SER A 47 8.97 0.70 35.20
CA SER A 47 9.55 1.26 33.99
C SER A 47 8.49 1.92 33.10
N LYS A 48 8.98 2.86 32.29
CA LYS A 48 8.24 3.56 31.24
C LYS A 48 8.31 2.78 29.93
N GLY A 49 7.39 3.07 29.03
CA GLY A 49 7.35 2.47 27.70
C GLY A 49 6.01 1.80 27.41
N VAL A 50 5.92 1.21 26.21
CA VAL A 50 4.80 0.39 25.79
C VAL A 50 4.90 -0.97 26.47
N ILE A 51 3.75 -1.45 26.93
CA ILE A 51 3.58 -2.78 27.54
C ILE A 51 2.88 -3.72 26.55
N ASN A 52 1.81 -3.21 25.94
CA ASN A 52 1.01 -3.84 24.91
C ASN A 52 0.30 -2.70 24.13
N SER A 53 -0.41 -3.00 23.05
CA SER A 53 -0.96 -1.93 22.23
C SER A 53 -2.07 -1.11 22.89
N ALA A 54 -2.60 -1.56 24.03
CA ALA A 54 -3.61 -0.85 24.83
C ALA A 54 -3.05 -0.10 26.04
N LEU A 55 -1.76 -0.25 26.39
CA LEU A 55 -1.20 0.25 27.65
C LEU A 55 0.24 0.72 27.51
N THR A 56 0.49 1.96 27.91
CA THR A 56 1.82 2.55 27.99
C THR A 56 2.04 3.24 29.34
N HIS A 57 3.30 3.36 29.74
CA HIS A 57 3.71 3.98 30.99
C HIS A 57 4.63 5.18 30.75
N GLN A 58 4.44 6.26 31.52
CA GLN A 58 5.31 7.44 31.49
C GLN A 58 5.84 7.86 32.87
N GLY A 59 7.01 8.50 32.88
CA GLY A 59 7.63 9.04 34.07
C GLY A 59 8.46 8.03 34.86
N ALA A 60 8.81 8.40 36.11
CA ALA A 60 9.62 7.59 37.01
C ALA A 60 8.77 6.75 37.96
N SER A 61 9.37 5.74 38.58
CA SER A 61 8.69 4.80 39.49
C SER A 61 7.97 5.50 40.68
N PRO A 62 6.67 5.22 40.91
CA PRO A 62 5.81 4.41 40.06
C PRO A 62 5.44 5.18 38.78
N ALA A 63 5.67 4.56 37.62
CA ALA A 63 5.28 5.14 36.35
C ALA A 63 3.75 5.32 36.30
N LYS A 64 3.29 6.18 35.41
CA LYS A 64 1.86 6.47 35.26
C LYS A 64 1.33 5.80 34.00
N ALA A 65 0.26 5.04 34.16
CA ALA A 65 -0.37 4.29 33.09
C ALA A 65 -1.30 5.16 32.24
N SER A 66 -1.18 5.02 30.93
CA SER A 66 -2.12 5.51 29.93
C SER A 66 -2.74 4.30 29.23
N GLU A 67 -4.05 4.19 29.30
CA GLU A 67 -4.83 3.16 28.59
C GLU A 67 -5.38 3.74 27.28
N TYR A 68 -5.48 2.90 26.25
CA TYR A 68 -5.87 3.29 24.90
C TYR A 68 -7.03 2.44 24.38
N GLU A 69 -7.89 3.08 23.61
CA GLU A 69 -8.85 2.44 22.71
C GLU A 69 -8.38 2.53 21.26
N ALA A 70 -9.05 1.79 20.37
CA ALA A 70 -8.90 1.96 18.94
C ALA A 70 -9.06 3.44 18.58
N SER A 71 -8.08 3.98 17.86
CA SER A 71 -8.15 5.36 17.44
C SER A 71 -9.27 5.54 16.41
N PRO A 72 -9.96 6.69 16.37
CA PRO A 72 -10.82 6.99 15.24
C PRO A 72 -10.02 6.96 13.93
N ASP A 73 -10.75 6.88 12.83
CA ASP A 73 -10.19 6.90 11.49
C ASP A 73 -9.20 8.06 11.32
N SER A 74 -8.02 7.73 10.79
CA SER A 74 -7.03 8.73 10.39
C SER A 74 -7.68 9.78 9.48
N LEU A 75 -7.31 11.05 9.66
CA LEU A 75 -7.85 12.12 8.82
C LEU A 75 -7.58 11.81 7.34
N LYS A 76 -8.61 11.91 6.50
CA LYS A 76 -8.44 11.80 5.05
C LYS A 76 -7.51 12.91 4.56
N VAL A 77 -6.36 12.52 4.03
CA VAL A 77 -5.31 13.45 3.58
C VAL A 77 -5.46 13.74 2.09
N SER A 78 -5.37 15.01 1.71
CA SER A 78 -5.16 15.43 0.33
C SER A 78 -3.68 15.59 0.02
N TYR A 79 -3.26 15.22 -1.18
CA TYR A 79 -1.90 15.43 -1.68
C TYR A 79 -1.93 16.24 -2.98
N PHE A 80 -0.79 16.85 -3.32
CA PHE A 80 -0.59 17.50 -4.61
C PHE A 80 0.83 17.19 -5.11
N ILE A 81 0.94 17.07 -6.43
CA ILE A 81 2.19 16.92 -7.17
C ILE A 81 2.39 18.22 -7.92
N LYS A 82 3.57 18.82 -7.74
CA LYS A 82 3.95 20.08 -8.38
C LYS A 82 5.34 19.97 -8.99
N SER A 83 5.49 20.48 -10.21
CA SER A 83 6.78 20.64 -10.87
C SER A 83 6.97 22.08 -11.29
N ASP A 84 7.95 22.76 -10.68
CA ASP A 84 8.30 24.14 -11.04
C ASP A 84 8.92 24.23 -12.45
N GLU A 85 9.54 23.14 -12.92
CA GLU A 85 10.15 23.06 -14.26
C GLU A 85 9.09 22.96 -15.36
N THR A 86 8.12 22.08 -15.19
CA THR A 86 7.07 21.85 -16.20
C THR A 86 5.84 22.73 -15.98
N GLY A 87 5.72 23.43 -14.84
CA GLY A 87 4.56 24.24 -14.50
C GLY A 87 3.29 23.42 -14.19
N VAL A 88 3.43 22.10 -14.01
CA VAL A 88 2.34 21.18 -13.75
C VAL A 88 2.02 21.17 -12.25
N GLU A 89 0.74 21.28 -11.93
CA GLU A 89 0.20 21.12 -10.58
C GLU A 89 -1.12 20.34 -10.67
N PHE A 90 -1.21 19.24 -9.94
CA PHE A 90 -2.45 18.50 -9.75
C PHE A 90 -2.49 17.85 -8.37
N GLY A 91 -3.68 17.69 -7.81
CA GLY A 91 -3.87 17.09 -6.51
C GLY A 91 -5.09 16.20 -6.45
N ASP A 92 -5.08 15.34 -5.44
CA ASP A 92 -6.16 14.42 -5.15
C ASP A 92 -6.19 14.07 -3.66
N ASN A 93 -7.06 13.14 -3.28
CA ASN A 93 -7.13 12.58 -1.95
C ASN A 93 -6.50 11.19 -1.92
N ALA A 94 -5.84 10.87 -0.80
CA ALA A 94 -5.43 9.51 -0.54
C ALA A 94 -6.64 8.58 -0.44
N VAL A 95 -6.45 7.32 -0.85
CA VAL A 95 -7.39 6.24 -0.56
C VAL A 95 -7.49 6.10 0.95
N HIS A 96 -8.71 6.11 1.46
CA HIS A 96 -8.99 6.06 2.88
C HIS A 96 -9.88 4.86 3.19
N ILE A 97 -9.43 4.01 4.10
CA ILE A 97 -10.16 2.84 4.58
C ILE A 97 -10.53 3.13 6.03
N ALA A 98 -11.82 3.34 6.23
CA ALA A 98 -12.39 3.54 7.55
C ALA A 98 -12.47 2.21 8.31
N GLY A 99 -12.22 2.25 9.62
CA GLY A 99 -12.31 1.11 10.53
C GLY A 99 -11.31 0.00 10.24
N PHE A 100 -10.13 0.33 9.70
CA PHE A 100 -9.11 -0.67 9.36
C PHE A 100 -8.62 -1.46 10.57
N LEU A 101 -8.35 -0.76 11.68
CA LEU A 101 -8.08 -1.36 12.99
C LEU A 101 -9.22 -1.04 13.94
N ASP A 102 -9.70 -2.07 14.63
CA ASP A 102 -10.76 -2.01 15.64
C ASP A 102 -10.24 -2.23 17.08
N THR A 103 -8.92 -2.39 17.21
CA THR A 103 -8.19 -2.50 18.48
C THR A 103 -7.20 -1.35 18.61
N PRO A 104 -6.76 -0.98 19.83
CA PRO A 104 -5.65 -0.04 19.98
C PRO A 104 -4.36 -0.64 19.40
N ALA A 105 -3.50 0.19 18.82
CA ALA A 105 -2.28 -0.23 18.11
C ALA A 105 -1.04 0.59 18.52
N MET A 106 -0.85 0.85 19.82
CA MET A 106 0.36 1.52 20.31
C MET A 106 1.60 0.63 20.13
N THR A 107 2.69 1.21 19.61
CA THR A 107 3.96 0.50 19.35
C THR A 107 5.18 1.33 19.73
N ASN A 108 6.32 0.64 19.90
CA ASN A 108 7.61 1.23 20.24
C ASN A 108 8.15 2.00 19.03
N GLN A 109 8.77 3.14 19.29
CA GLN A 109 9.35 4.02 18.27
C GLN A 109 10.85 4.27 18.56
N GLN A 110 11.57 3.20 18.91
CA GLN A 110 13.00 3.26 19.30
C GLN A 110 13.96 2.76 18.24
N THR A 111 13.66 1.59 17.72
CA THR A 111 14.52 0.84 16.82
C THR A 111 13.89 0.84 15.44
N GLY A 112 14.74 0.80 14.42
CA GLY A 112 14.26 0.71 13.04
C GLY A 112 13.77 -0.69 12.69
N ILE A 113 13.51 -0.85 11.40
CA ILE A 113 13.04 -2.08 10.77
C ILE A 113 13.99 -3.26 11.06
N PHE A 114 13.44 -4.46 11.32
CA PHE A 114 14.16 -5.70 11.64
C PHE A 114 14.95 -5.69 12.95
N SER A 115 14.47 -4.92 13.92
CA SER A 115 15.03 -4.98 15.27
C SER A 115 14.56 -6.19 16.09
N GLU A 116 13.76 -7.07 15.47
CA GLU A 116 13.04 -8.18 16.12
C GLU A 116 12.09 -7.70 17.24
N ASP A 117 11.83 -6.39 17.30
CA ASP A 117 10.84 -5.81 18.19
C ASP A 117 9.45 -6.06 17.60
N LEU A 118 8.82 -7.15 18.05
CA LEU A 118 7.47 -7.56 17.65
C LEU A 118 6.37 -6.60 18.09
N GLN A 119 6.71 -5.51 18.77
CA GLN A 119 5.81 -4.39 19.05
C GLN A 119 6.44 -3.06 18.61
N GLY A 120 7.36 -3.12 17.65
CA GLY A 120 8.21 -2.01 17.23
C GLY A 120 7.66 -1.22 16.06
N PHE A 121 8.59 -0.52 15.39
CA PHE A 121 8.32 0.39 14.28
C PHE A 121 7.69 -0.29 13.06
N ASP A 122 7.85 -1.61 12.94
CA ASP A 122 7.29 -2.42 11.85
C ASP A 122 5.77 -2.61 11.97
N TYR A 123 5.18 -2.21 13.10
CA TYR A 123 3.76 -2.34 13.39
C TYR A 123 3.14 -1.01 13.88
N PRO A 124 1.83 -0.78 13.66
CA PRO A 124 0.94 -1.59 12.82
C PRO A 124 1.31 -1.52 11.33
N ASP A 125 0.98 -2.57 10.59
CA ASP A 125 1.17 -2.71 9.14
C ASP A 125 -0.17 -3.01 8.42
N LEU A 126 -0.13 -3.29 7.11
CA LEU A 126 -1.34 -3.66 6.35
C LEU A 126 -1.89 -5.06 6.66
N ASN A 127 -1.21 -5.88 7.45
CA ASN A 127 -1.78 -7.11 8.00
C ASN A 127 -2.34 -6.92 9.42
N GLY A 128 -2.07 -5.80 10.08
CA GLY A 128 -2.80 -5.38 11.27
C GLY A 128 -1.93 -4.79 12.39
N GLY A 129 -2.37 -5.00 13.64
CA GLY A 129 -1.70 -4.53 14.85
C GLY A 129 -0.40 -5.28 15.17
N SER A 130 0.09 -5.15 16.41
CA SER A 130 1.31 -5.82 16.87
C SER A 130 1.08 -7.34 16.99
N PRO A 131 2.00 -8.19 16.48
CA PRO A 131 1.93 -9.65 16.67
C PRO A 131 1.81 -10.10 18.12
N LEU A 132 2.36 -9.33 19.07
CA LEU A 132 2.26 -9.65 20.50
C LEU A 132 0.86 -9.46 21.07
N ASP A 133 -0.01 -8.69 20.41
CA ASP A 133 -1.38 -8.48 20.88
C ASP A 133 -2.22 -9.76 20.79
N GLU A 134 -1.89 -10.68 19.86
CA GLU A 134 -2.59 -11.96 19.73
C GLU A 134 -2.46 -12.83 20.98
N LEU A 135 -1.36 -12.68 21.71
CA LEU A 135 -1.12 -13.37 22.97
C LEU A 135 -1.85 -12.72 24.15
N ASN A 136 -2.45 -11.55 23.95
CA ASN A 136 -3.13 -10.78 24.99
C ASN A 136 -4.66 -10.89 24.87
N PRO A 137 -5.32 -11.65 25.77
CA PRO A 137 -6.77 -11.86 25.70
C PRO A 137 -7.59 -10.58 25.92
N ASP A 138 -7.00 -9.53 26.50
CA ASP A 138 -7.68 -8.26 26.78
C ASP A 138 -7.70 -7.31 25.56
N ILE A 139 -6.86 -7.57 24.55
CA ILE A 139 -6.81 -6.78 23.29
C ILE A 139 -7.53 -7.52 22.17
N GLY A 140 -7.34 -8.84 22.07
CA GLY A 140 -7.89 -9.67 21.00
C GLY A 140 -7.02 -9.72 19.75
N PRO A 141 -7.42 -10.50 18.73
CA PRO A 141 -6.63 -10.69 17.52
C PRO A 141 -6.57 -9.39 16.70
N SER A 142 -5.37 -8.90 16.42
CA SER A 142 -5.14 -7.65 15.69
C SER A 142 -4.54 -7.86 14.30
N ARG A 143 -4.06 -9.08 13.96
CA ARG A 143 -3.48 -9.45 12.65
C ARG A 143 -4.52 -10.05 11.68
N GLY A 144 -4.07 -10.43 10.48
CA GLY A 144 -4.88 -11.06 9.44
C GLY A 144 -5.72 -10.11 8.60
N LYS A 145 -5.54 -8.79 8.76
CA LYS A 145 -6.35 -7.75 8.10
C LYS A 145 -6.04 -7.59 6.61
N TYR A 146 -4.92 -8.15 6.12
CA TYR A 146 -4.54 -7.96 4.72
C TYR A 146 -5.51 -8.67 3.76
N ASN A 147 -6.02 -9.85 4.10
CA ASN A 147 -7.01 -10.52 3.26
C ASN A 147 -8.33 -9.72 3.16
N ASP A 148 -8.74 -9.05 4.24
CA ASP A 148 -9.89 -8.12 4.20
C ASP A 148 -9.59 -6.92 3.30
N LEU A 149 -8.36 -6.37 3.38
CA LEU A 149 -7.89 -5.29 2.51
C LEU A 149 -7.94 -5.69 1.03
N ARG A 150 -7.47 -6.90 0.70
CA ARG A 150 -7.54 -7.46 -0.65
C ARG A 150 -8.98 -7.46 -1.15
N ALA A 151 -9.94 -7.92 -0.34
CA ALA A 151 -11.35 -7.90 -0.71
C ALA A 151 -11.91 -6.47 -0.91
N ILE A 152 -11.54 -5.51 -0.06
CA ILE A 152 -12.02 -4.11 -0.12
C ILE A 152 -11.49 -3.39 -1.37
N LEU A 153 -10.22 -3.60 -1.71
CA LEU A 153 -9.51 -2.93 -2.81
C LEU A 153 -9.49 -3.74 -4.10
N ALA A 154 -10.06 -4.94 -4.12
CA ALA A 154 -10.15 -5.77 -5.32
C ALA A 154 -10.97 -5.05 -6.42
N ALA A 155 -10.37 -4.97 -7.60
CA ALA A 155 -11.01 -4.50 -8.80
C ALA A 155 -10.79 -5.52 -9.91
N THR A 156 -11.86 -5.92 -10.60
CA THR A 156 -11.73 -6.79 -11.79
C THR A 156 -11.28 -5.98 -13.00
N THR A 157 -11.60 -4.69 -13.02
CA THR A 157 -11.28 -3.81 -14.14
C THR A 157 -11.12 -2.38 -13.65
N LEU A 158 -10.03 -1.75 -14.06
CA LEU A 158 -9.80 -0.31 -14.00
C LEU A 158 -10.10 0.30 -15.37
N ILE A 159 -10.77 1.45 -15.39
CA ILE A 159 -11.20 2.12 -16.61
C ILE A 159 -10.85 3.59 -16.49
N ASN A 160 -10.20 4.14 -17.51
CA ASN A 160 -9.96 5.56 -17.62
C ASN A 160 -9.76 6.00 -19.07
N ASP A 161 -9.71 7.31 -19.27
CA ASP A 161 -9.35 7.91 -20.56
C ASP A 161 -7.83 7.86 -20.77
N TRP A 162 -7.42 7.75 -22.03
CA TRP A 162 -6.03 7.90 -22.45
C TRP A 162 -5.91 8.95 -23.56
N SER A 163 -4.75 9.60 -23.66
CA SER A 163 -4.45 10.59 -24.68
C SER A 163 -2.96 10.68 -24.97
N ASN A 164 -2.63 10.85 -26.25
CA ASN A 164 -1.30 11.22 -26.78
C ASN A 164 -1.43 12.33 -27.83
N ASN A 165 -2.45 13.17 -27.67
CA ASN A 165 -2.89 14.10 -28.69
C ASN A 165 -1.96 15.33 -28.76
N SER A 166 -1.45 15.61 -29.95
CA SER A 166 -0.70 16.83 -30.24
C SER A 166 -1.57 17.82 -31.02
N VAL A 167 -1.62 19.06 -30.55
CA VAL A 167 -2.36 20.17 -31.16
C VAL A 167 -1.36 21.15 -31.74
N GLU A 168 -0.91 20.88 -32.97
CA GLU A 168 0.13 21.67 -33.66
C GLU A 168 -0.20 23.16 -33.70
N ALA A 169 -1.47 23.52 -33.99
CA ALA A 169 -1.92 24.91 -34.07
C ALA A 169 -1.72 25.71 -32.76
N LEU A 170 -1.62 25.01 -31.62
CA LEU A 170 -1.41 25.62 -30.31
C LEU A 170 -0.01 25.32 -29.74
N GLY A 171 0.81 24.52 -30.44
CA GLY A 171 2.07 24.00 -29.89
C GLY A 171 1.88 23.28 -28.56
N ALA A 172 0.77 22.55 -28.42
CA ALA A 172 0.34 21.94 -27.17
C ALA A 172 0.17 20.42 -27.29
N THR A 173 0.37 19.70 -26.20
CA THR A 173 0.05 18.26 -26.10
C THR A 173 -1.00 18.01 -25.03
N VAL A 174 -1.65 16.87 -25.14
CA VAL A 174 -2.55 16.31 -24.14
C VAL A 174 -2.13 14.87 -23.90
N ASP A 175 -1.50 14.64 -22.75
CA ASP A 175 -0.85 13.38 -22.40
C ASP A 175 -1.45 12.81 -21.12
N THR A 176 -1.43 11.48 -21.02
CA THR A 176 -1.91 10.75 -19.83
C THR A 176 -0.93 9.67 -19.39
N ASP A 177 -0.68 9.63 -18.09
CA ASP A 177 0.00 8.52 -17.41
C ASP A 177 -0.99 7.89 -16.42
N TRP A 178 -1.14 6.57 -16.43
CA TRP A 178 -1.90 5.87 -15.40
C TRP A 178 -0.96 5.32 -14.35
N VAL A 179 -1.23 5.61 -13.09
CA VAL A 179 -0.58 4.99 -11.94
C VAL A 179 -1.45 3.82 -11.48
N VAL A 180 -0.85 2.64 -11.37
CA VAL A 180 -1.48 1.42 -10.85
C VAL A 180 -0.59 0.88 -9.74
N THR A 181 -1.14 0.82 -8.53
CA THR A 181 -0.43 0.44 -7.32
C THR A 181 -1.06 -0.78 -6.67
N PHE A 182 -0.23 -1.72 -6.25
CA PHE A 182 -0.62 -2.97 -5.59
C PHE A 182 -0.20 -2.94 -4.11
N PRO A 183 -0.92 -2.26 -3.21
CA PRO A 183 -0.41 -1.98 -1.87
C PRO A 183 -0.16 -3.26 -1.05
N GLY A 184 0.88 -3.21 -0.22
CA GLY A 184 1.17 -4.24 0.78
C GLY A 184 1.95 -5.43 0.25
N GLN A 185 2.64 -5.32 -0.88
CA GLN A 185 3.51 -6.40 -1.35
C GLN A 185 4.58 -6.79 -0.32
N TYR A 186 4.96 -5.89 0.58
CA TYR A 186 5.91 -6.18 1.65
C TYR A 186 5.39 -7.21 2.68
N VAL A 187 4.06 -7.38 2.84
CA VAL A 187 3.51 -8.42 3.74
C VAL A 187 3.53 -9.81 3.10
N MET A 188 3.91 -9.91 1.82
CA MET A 188 3.96 -11.15 1.03
C MET A 188 5.40 -11.53 0.66
N LEU A 189 6.37 -10.95 1.37
CA LEU A 189 7.79 -11.13 1.13
C LEU A 189 8.44 -11.44 2.47
N ASP A 190 9.24 -12.51 2.54
CA ASP A 190 10.16 -12.67 3.67
C ASP A 190 11.27 -11.63 3.52
N LEU A 191 10.99 -10.49 4.13
CA LEU A 191 11.73 -9.27 3.95
C LEU A 191 13.12 -9.36 4.59
N ALA A 192 13.28 -10.12 5.67
CA ALA A 192 14.58 -10.35 6.30
C ALA A 192 15.49 -11.14 5.34
N THR A 193 15.00 -12.26 4.81
CA THR A 193 15.74 -13.08 3.84
C THR A 193 16.02 -12.32 2.55
N TYR A 194 15.05 -11.56 2.02
CA TYR A 194 15.22 -10.74 0.84
C TYR A 194 16.34 -9.70 0.98
N LEU A 195 16.39 -8.96 2.09
CA LEU A 195 17.38 -7.90 2.30
C LEU A 195 18.77 -8.46 2.64
N LEU A 196 18.84 -9.50 3.48
CA LEU A 196 20.10 -10.16 3.85
C LEU A 196 20.70 -10.96 2.69
N GLY A 197 19.85 -11.50 1.82
CA GLY A 197 20.21 -12.26 0.61
C GLY A 197 20.71 -11.41 -0.56
N GLY A 198 20.73 -10.08 -0.44
CA GLY A 198 21.30 -9.19 -1.46
C GLY A 198 20.30 -8.32 -2.22
N GLY A 199 19.02 -8.28 -1.82
CA GLY A 199 17.97 -7.47 -2.45
C GLY A 199 18.22 -5.95 -2.48
N ILE A 200 19.16 -5.43 -1.68
CA ILE A 200 19.61 -4.02 -1.70
C ILE A 200 20.91 -3.83 -2.52
N ALA A 201 21.70 -4.90 -2.73
CA ALA A 201 23.05 -4.82 -3.29
C ALA A 201 23.17 -5.29 -4.74
N GLY A 202 22.10 -5.84 -5.34
CA GLY A 202 22.13 -6.36 -6.72
C GLY A 202 23.10 -7.54 -6.89
N THR A 203 23.39 -8.26 -5.81
CA THR A 203 24.28 -9.42 -5.79
C THR A 203 23.49 -10.66 -5.42
N SER A 204 23.33 -11.57 -6.39
CA SER A 204 22.66 -12.88 -6.37
C SER A 204 21.20 -12.91 -5.90
N ASP A 205 20.33 -13.45 -6.75
CA ASP A 205 18.91 -13.75 -6.51
C ASP A 205 18.75 -14.86 -5.46
N VAL A 206 19.21 -14.62 -4.22
CA VAL A 206 19.01 -15.57 -3.11
C VAL A 206 17.52 -15.71 -2.83
N CYS A 207 16.75 -14.63 -3.01
CA CYS A 207 15.31 -14.66 -2.87
C CYS A 207 14.62 -14.93 -4.18
N VAL A 208 13.91 -16.06 -4.25
CA VAL A 208 13.13 -16.48 -5.42
C VAL A 208 11.68 -16.74 -5.03
N ARG A 209 10.85 -16.94 -6.05
CA ARG A 209 9.43 -17.28 -5.85
C ARG A 209 9.30 -18.66 -5.23
N ASP A 210 8.15 -18.89 -4.60
CA ASP A 210 7.79 -20.20 -4.04
C ASP A 210 8.00 -21.33 -5.05
N GLY A 211 8.61 -22.41 -4.60
CA GLY A 211 8.93 -23.59 -5.40
C GLY A 211 10.08 -23.42 -6.40
N GLU A 212 10.72 -22.25 -6.48
CA GLU A 212 11.91 -22.00 -7.31
C GLU A 212 13.23 -22.11 -6.52
N GLY A 213 13.15 -22.17 -5.19
CA GLY A 213 14.27 -22.28 -4.27
C GLY A 213 15.04 -23.58 -4.44
N ASP A 214 16.36 -23.47 -4.53
CA ASP A 214 17.29 -24.59 -4.55
C ASP A 214 18.49 -24.32 -3.65
N VAL A 215 18.58 -25.10 -2.57
CA VAL A 215 19.69 -25.02 -1.59
C VAL A 215 21.04 -25.32 -2.25
N GLU A 216 21.08 -26.10 -3.35
CA GLU A 216 22.31 -26.38 -4.09
C GLU A 216 22.80 -25.16 -4.87
N ASP A 217 21.88 -24.35 -5.40
CA ASP A 217 22.16 -23.10 -6.13
C ASP A 217 22.21 -21.87 -5.20
N GLY A 218 21.90 -22.06 -3.92
CA GLY A 218 21.95 -21.03 -2.89
C GLY A 218 20.75 -20.06 -2.92
N THR A 219 19.64 -20.48 -3.51
CA THR A 219 18.38 -19.73 -3.55
C THR A 219 17.38 -20.30 -2.54
N VAL A 220 16.46 -19.46 -2.08
CA VAL A 220 15.42 -19.79 -1.09
C VAL A 220 14.11 -19.12 -1.45
N ASP A 221 13.01 -19.80 -1.15
CA ASP A 221 11.65 -19.31 -1.36
C ASP A 221 11.34 -18.20 -0.35
N CYS A 222 11.29 -16.96 -0.82
CA CYS A 222 10.90 -15.83 0.02
C CYS A 222 10.03 -14.78 -0.67
N ASP A 223 9.74 -14.94 -1.96
CA ASP A 223 8.89 -14.03 -2.72
C ASP A 223 7.53 -14.65 -3.05
N TYR A 224 6.50 -14.25 -2.31
CA TYR A 224 5.13 -14.74 -2.45
C TYR A 224 4.17 -13.65 -2.94
N ARG A 225 4.71 -12.57 -3.48
CA ARG A 225 3.98 -11.34 -3.85
C ARG A 225 3.04 -11.58 -5.03
N ASP A 226 2.03 -10.72 -5.16
CA ASP A 226 1.18 -10.68 -6.35
C ASP A 226 1.97 -10.32 -7.61
N ILE A 227 3.02 -9.51 -7.45
CA ILE A 227 3.89 -9.08 -8.55
C ILE A 227 4.86 -10.19 -8.98
N PRO A 228 5.14 -10.35 -10.29
CA PRO A 228 4.60 -9.55 -11.39
C PRO A 228 3.13 -9.88 -11.69
N VAL A 229 2.30 -8.85 -11.76
CA VAL A 229 0.87 -8.97 -12.10
C VAL A 229 0.73 -9.01 -13.61
N THR A 230 -0.07 -9.94 -14.11
CA THR A 230 -0.45 -10.00 -15.53
C THR A 230 -1.55 -9.00 -15.80
N ALA A 231 -1.26 -7.98 -16.62
CA ALA A 231 -2.17 -6.92 -17.02
C ALA A 231 -2.70 -7.17 -18.43
N THR A 232 -4.02 -7.16 -18.61
CA THR A 232 -4.67 -7.24 -19.92
C THR A 232 -5.39 -5.94 -20.23
N PHE A 233 -5.08 -5.34 -21.38
CA PHE A 233 -5.68 -4.09 -21.85
C PHE A 233 -6.65 -4.32 -23.00
N ASN A 234 -7.83 -3.72 -22.91
CA ASN A 234 -8.69 -3.45 -24.06
C ASN A 234 -8.71 -1.94 -24.29
N VAL A 235 -8.30 -1.52 -25.49
CA VAL A 235 -8.12 -0.10 -25.82
C VAL A 235 -9.09 0.30 -26.92
N TYR A 236 -9.77 1.41 -26.67
CA TYR A 236 -10.80 1.98 -27.54
C TYR A 236 -10.40 3.40 -27.92
N ASP A 237 -10.75 3.82 -29.14
CA ASP A 237 -10.80 5.23 -29.50
C ASP A 237 -12.11 5.85 -28.96
N ARG A 238 -12.29 7.17 -29.14
CA ARG A 238 -13.50 7.86 -28.66
C ARG A 238 -14.78 7.45 -29.41
N GLU A 239 -14.63 6.91 -30.62
CA GLU A 239 -15.75 6.53 -31.49
C GLU A 239 -16.14 5.05 -31.35
N GLU A 240 -15.36 4.26 -30.60
CA GLU A 240 -15.47 2.80 -30.48
C GLU A 240 -15.42 2.10 -31.86
N GLN A 241 -14.64 2.64 -32.80
CA GLN A 241 -14.61 2.18 -34.19
C GLN A 241 -13.30 1.47 -34.57
N GLY A 242 -13.45 0.35 -35.27
CA GLY A 242 -12.37 -0.29 -36.02
C GLY A 242 -12.86 -0.75 -37.39
N ILE A 243 -12.25 -0.18 -38.45
CA ILE A 243 -12.14 -0.61 -39.87
C ILE A 243 -12.96 0.14 -40.93
N ILE A 244 -12.24 0.47 -42.00
CA ILE A 244 -12.65 0.96 -43.33
C ILE A 244 -13.48 -0.10 -44.06
N ILE A 245 -14.71 0.28 -44.44
CA ILE A 245 -15.63 -0.56 -45.21
C ILE A 245 -15.33 -0.38 -46.71
N GLU A 246 -14.97 -1.46 -47.40
CA GLU A 246 -15.01 -1.51 -48.87
C GLU A 246 -16.48 -1.39 -49.34
N GLU A 247 -16.72 -0.61 -50.40
CA GLU A 247 -18.01 -0.03 -50.80
C GLU A 247 -19.17 -1.06 -50.89
N GLY A 248 -20.17 -0.94 -49.99
CA GLY A 248 -21.48 -1.59 -50.20
C GLY A 248 -22.32 -1.98 -48.97
N GLU A 249 -21.78 -2.02 -47.75
CA GLU A 249 -22.51 -2.54 -46.58
C GLU A 249 -22.79 -1.46 -45.52
N LEU A 250 -23.96 -1.55 -44.88
CA LEU A 250 -24.36 -0.77 -43.69
C LEU A 250 -23.72 -1.39 -42.45
N VAL A 251 -22.88 -0.65 -41.75
CA VAL A 251 -22.34 -1.04 -40.44
C VAL A 251 -22.76 0.01 -39.41
N VAL A 252 -23.30 -0.46 -38.28
CA VAL A 252 -23.67 0.31 -37.08
C VAL A 252 -22.92 -0.31 -35.90
N SER A 253 -22.54 0.50 -34.90
CA SER A 253 -21.68 0.07 -33.78
C SER A 253 -22.16 -1.20 -33.05
N PRO A 254 -21.26 -1.97 -32.39
CA PRO A 254 -19.80 -1.75 -32.23
C PRO A 254 -18.88 -2.77 -32.95
N SER A 255 -17.67 -2.34 -33.30
CA SER A 255 -16.54 -3.22 -33.70
C SER A 255 -15.82 -3.78 -32.46
N PRO A 256 -15.11 -4.93 -32.56
CA PRO A 256 -14.36 -5.48 -31.43
C PRO A 256 -13.19 -4.56 -31.04
N PRO A 257 -12.88 -4.40 -29.74
CA PRO A 257 -11.71 -3.66 -29.27
C PRO A 257 -10.39 -4.23 -29.80
N VAL A 258 -9.36 -3.39 -29.82
CA VAL A 258 -7.98 -3.88 -29.93
C VAL A 258 -7.61 -4.49 -28.58
N THR A 259 -7.45 -5.81 -28.55
CA THR A 259 -6.86 -6.52 -27.41
C THR A 259 -5.35 -6.49 -27.54
N VAL A 260 -4.68 -5.93 -26.54
CA VAL A 260 -3.22 -5.90 -26.47
C VAL A 260 -2.75 -7.18 -25.76
N PRO A 261 -1.62 -7.80 -26.17
CA PRO A 261 -1.04 -8.91 -25.44
C PRO A 261 -0.85 -8.55 -23.96
N PRO A 262 -1.00 -9.52 -23.04
CA PRO A 262 -0.79 -9.25 -21.63
C PRO A 262 0.62 -8.73 -21.35
N GLU A 263 0.71 -7.77 -20.44
CA GLU A 263 1.97 -7.17 -19.99
C GLU A 263 2.22 -7.50 -18.51
N ALA A 264 3.49 -7.61 -18.12
CA ALA A 264 3.87 -7.86 -16.74
C ALA A 264 4.10 -6.55 -16.00
N LEU A 265 3.29 -6.27 -14.98
CA LEU A 265 3.46 -5.15 -14.05
C LEU A 265 4.28 -5.64 -12.86
N LYS A 266 5.56 -5.28 -12.83
CA LYS A 266 6.58 -5.89 -11.97
C LYS A 266 6.81 -5.16 -10.66
N ASP A 267 6.38 -3.91 -10.58
CA ASP A 267 6.64 -3.05 -9.44
C ASP A 267 5.39 -2.96 -8.55
N GLU A 268 5.55 -2.57 -7.29
CA GLU A 268 4.39 -2.23 -6.44
C GLU A 268 3.65 -1.01 -7.00
N VAL A 269 4.37 -0.05 -7.57
CA VAL A 269 3.82 1.13 -8.25
C VAL A 269 4.25 1.11 -9.71
N ASN A 270 3.30 0.95 -10.63
CA ASN A 270 3.53 0.91 -12.06
C ASN A 270 2.96 2.15 -12.73
N VAL A 271 3.66 2.67 -13.73
CA VAL A 271 3.19 3.79 -14.55
C VAL A 271 3.00 3.34 -15.99
N ILE A 272 1.77 3.46 -16.48
CA ILE A 272 1.42 3.19 -17.88
C ILE A 272 1.38 4.52 -18.61
N GLN A 273 2.33 4.74 -19.50
CA GLN A 273 2.44 5.96 -20.29
C GLN A 273 1.75 5.76 -21.64
N TRP A 274 0.76 6.60 -21.93
CA TRP A 274 0.03 6.57 -23.21
C TRP A 274 0.57 7.59 -24.22
N GLY A 275 1.10 8.71 -23.72
CA GLY A 275 1.65 9.82 -24.49
C GLY A 275 3.09 9.62 -24.96
N ASP A 276 3.52 10.40 -25.95
CA ASP A 276 4.95 10.49 -26.32
C ASP A 276 5.75 11.26 -25.27
N ALA A 277 5.08 12.16 -24.52
CA ALA A 277 5.66 12.91 -23.42
C ALA A 277 5.12 12.37 -22.07
N PRO A 278 6.00 12.03 -21.11
CA PRO A 278 5.57 11.61 -19.79
C PRO A 278 4.90 12.76 -19.04
N VAL A 279 3.88 12.44 -18.26
CA VAL A 279 3.22 13.37 -17.33
C VAL A 279 3.95 13.39 -15.99
N LEU A 280 4.30 12.20 -15.47
CA LEU A 280 4.85 12.01 -14.15
C LEU A 280 6.39 11.90 -14.13
N ASN A 281 7.02 11.78 -15.30
CA ASN A 281 8.46 11.52 -15.45
C ASN A 281 8.92 10.29 -14.64
N ALA A 282 8.12 9.22 -14.68
CA ALA A 282 8.43 7.99 -13.97
C ALA A 282 9.77 7.41 -14.48
N PRO A 283 10.63 6.87 -13.58
CA PRO A 283 11.91 6.30 -13.98
C PRO A 283 11.75 5.05 -14.86
N THR A 284 10.65 4.33 -14.66
CA THR A 284 10.21 3.19 -15.46
C THR A 284 8.75 3.40 -15.85
N SER A 285 8.41 3.02 -17.09
CA SER A 285 7.03 3.05 -17.57
C SER A 285 6.76 1.91 -18.55
N VAL A 286 5.48 1.58 -18.65
CA VAL A 286 4.93 0.59 -19.56
C VAL A 286 4.17 1.34 -20.66
N SER A 287 4.33 0.92 -21.92
CA SER A 287 3.67 1.57 -23.06
C SER A 287 2.69 0.61 -23.72
N VAL A 288 1.44 1.03 -23.83
CA VAL A 288 0.35 0.23 -24.40
C VAL A 288 0.04 0.72 -25.81
N SER A 289 -0.15 -0.22 -26.74
CA SER A 289 -0.53 0.15 -28.11
C SER A 289 -1.94 0.72 -28.18
N THR A 290 -2.14 1.67 -29.09
CA THR A 290 -3.41 2.35 -29.30
C THR A 290 -3.95 2.07 -30.71
N PRO A 291 -5.27 2.19 -30.94
CA PRO A 291 -5.85 2.02 -32.27
C PRO A 291 -5.20 2.93 -33.32
N ASP A 292 -5.00 2.40 -34.54
CA ASP A 292 -4.31 3.12 -35.61
C ASP A 292 -4.96 4.49 -35.90
N GLY A 293 -4.16 5.55 -35.80
CA GLY A 293 -4.59 6.92 -36.07
C GLY A 293 -5.38 7.59 -34.93
N ALA A 294 -5.77 6.85 -33.89
CA ALA A 294 -6.40 7.41 -32.71
C ALA A 294 -5.37 8.20 -31.88
N LYS A 295 -5.81 9.35 -31.35
CA LYS A 295 -4.98 10.24 -30.51
C LYS A 295 -5.46 10.35 -29.07
N PHE A 296 -6.63 9.82 -28.80
CA PHE A 296 -7.28 9.80 -27.50
C PHE A 296 -8.43 8.80 -27.55
N GLY A 297 -8.81 8.29 -26.38
CA GLY A 297 -9.88 7.32 -26.23
C GLY A 297 -10.01 6.89 -24.78
N TRP A 298 -10.48 5.67 -24.56
CA TRP A 298 -10.55 5.07 -23.24
C TRP A 298 -10.02 3.64 -23.27
N ALA A 299 -9.61 3.13 -22.12
CA ALA A 299 -9.12 1.77 -22.00
C ALA A 299 -9.68 1.11 -20.74
N SER A 300 -9.69 -0.21 -20.75
CA SER A 300 -9.95 -1.03 -19.58
C SER A 300 -8.75 -1.93 -19.31
N LEU A 301 -8.34 -2.01 -18.05
CA LEU A 301 -7.25 -2.84 -17.55
C LEU A 301 -7.81 -3.87 -16.58
N SER A 302 -7.60 -5.16 -16.82
CA SER A 302 -7.80 -6.22 -15.83
C SER A 302 -6.46 -6.79 -15.37
N THR A 303 -6.40 -7.22 -14.11
CA THR A 303 -5.17 -7.71 -13.47
C THR A 303 -5.37 -9.11 -12.91
N GLU A 304 -4.36 -9.95 -13.08
CA GLU A 304 -4.27 -11.30 -12.50
C GLU A 304 -2.95 -11.42 -11.74
N SER A 305 -3.03 -11.81 -10.47
CA SER A 305 -1.85 -12.02 -9.63
C SER A 305 -0.97 -13.14 -10.18
N SER A 306 0.29 -13.16 -9.77
CA SER A 306 1.14 -14.33 -9.93
C SER A 306 0.61 -15.53 -9.11
N ASP A 307 1.17 -16.72 -9.35
CA ASP A 307 0.81 -17.95 -8.63
C ASP A 307 1.53 -18.04 -7.28
N ASP A 308 1.13 -19.02 -6.45
CA ASP A 308 1.79 -19.38 -5.18
C ASP A 308 1.92 -18.21 -4.19
N LEU A 309 0.78 -17.58 -3.91
CA LEU A 309 0.68 -16.41 -3.05
C LEU A 309 0.55 -16.80 -1.57
N ALA A 310 1.30 -16.12 -0.72
CA ALA A 310 1.26 -16.27 0.73
C ALA A 310 1.53 -14.95 1.43
N LEU A 311 1.02 -14.82 2.66
CA LEU A 311 1.35 -13.74 3.57
C LEU A 311 2.41 -14.24 4.55
N CYS A 312 3.40 -13.39 4.78
CA CYS A 312 4.49 -13.60 5.71
C CYS A 312 4.20 -12.89 7.02
N ASP A 313 4.05 -13.65 8.10
CA ASP A 313 3.78 -13.10 9.43
C ASP A 313 4.39 -13.99 10.53
N ILE A 314 4.33 -13.50 11.76
CA ILE A 314 4.68 -14.30 12.94
C ILE A 314 3.57 -15.33 13.20
N VAL A 315 3.93 -16.60 13.21
CA VAL A 315 3.10 -17.72 13.61
C VAL A 315 3.52 -18.18 15.00
N TRP A 316 2.56 -18.23 15.92
CA TRP A 316 2.78 -18.64 17.29
C TRP A 316 2.50 -20.14 17.47
N ASP A 317 3.52 -20.93 17.79
CA ASP A 317 3.33 -22.30 18.27
C ASP A 317 3.09 -22.31 19.78
N LEU A 318 1.84 -22.60 20.16
CA LEU A 318 1.38 -22.73 21.54
C LEU A 318 1.28 -24.19 22.01
N SER A 319 1.71 -25.17 21.21
CA SER A 319 1.59 -26.60 21.53
C SER A 319 2.37 -27.00 22.79
N GLY A 320 3.40 -26.23 23.14
CA GLY A 320 4.17 -26.37 24.38
C GLY A 320 3.70 -25.49 25.54
N PHE A 321 2.65 -24.67 25.37
CA PHE A 321 2.21 -23.69 26.36
C PHE A 321 1.82 -24.36 27.68
N ASP A 322 2.52 -23.98 28.74
CA ASP A 322 2.25 -24.40 30.11
C ASP A 322 1.46 -23.30 30.84
N PRO A 323 0.16 -23.51 31.14
CA PRO A 323 -0.68 -22.48 31.77
C PRO A 323 -0.21 -22.10 33.18
N ASP A 324 0.63 -22.93 33.82
CA ASP A 324 1.22 -22.65 35.13
C ASP A 324 2.59 -21.95 35.03
N ALA A 325 3.11 -21.73 33.81
CA ALA A 325 4.37 -21.04 33.52
C ALA A 325 4.24 -20.15 32.26
N PRO A 326 3.73 -18.91 32.38
CA PRO A 326 3.16 -18.11 31.28
C PRO A 326 4.07 -17.71 30.10
N ASN A 327 5.33 -18.13 30.05
CA ASN A 327 6.24 -17.92 28.90
C ASN A 327 6.95 -19.21 28.45
N LYS A 328 6.54 -20.37 28.96
CA LYS A 328 7.20 -21.64 28.69
C LYS A 328 6.47 -22.36 27.55
N GLY A 329 7.23 -22.68 26.49
CA GLY A 329 6.74 -23.44 25.34
C GLY A 329 5.91 -22.63 24.34
N ILE A 330 6.03 -21.30 24.36
CA ILE A 330 5.62 -20.41 23.27
C ILE A 330 6.84 -20.26 22.34
N VAL A 331 6.67 -20.60 21.06
CA VAL A 331 7.66 -20.36 20.01
C VAL A 331 7.04 -19.41 18.99
N ALA A 332 7.82 -18.44 18.54
CA ALA A 332 7.44 -17.50 17.49
C ALA A 332 8.31 -17.79 16.28
N ASP A 333 7.69 -18.18 15.17
CA ASP A 333 8.38 -18.40 13.91
C ASP A 333 7.83 -17.43 12.88
N TYR A 334 8.71 -16.78 12.12
CA TYR A 334 8.28 -15.95 11.00
C TYR A 334 8.10 -16.85 9.78
N GLU A 335 6.87 -16.96 9.28
CA GLU A 335 6.50 -17.90 8.23
C GLU A 335 5.68 -17.22 7.13
N CYS A 336 5.94 -17.62 5.89
CA CYS A 336 5.13 -17.28 4.72
C CYS A 336 4.17 -18.43 4.38
N SER A 337 3.27 -18.73 5.31
CA SER A 337 2.39 -19.92 5.22
C SER A 337 0.89 -19.57 5.19
N ILE A 338 0.54 -18.29 5.36
CA ILE A 338 -0.85 -17.84 5.38
C ILE A 338 -1.33 -17.63 3.93
N GLU A 339 -2.41 -18.29 3.54
CA GLU A 339 -2.97 -18.15 2.19
C GLU A 339 -3.41 -16.70 1.92
N ALA A 340 -2.89 -16.11 0.83
CA ALA A 340 -3.37 -14.83 0.33
C ALA A 340 -4.63 -15.07 -0.52
N THR A 341 -5.77 -14.55 -0.06
CA THR A 341 -7.07 -14.81 -0.68
C THR A 341 -7.58 -13.62 -1.48
N GLY A 342 -8.42 -13.89 -2.48
CA GLY A 342 -9.01 -12.85 -3.32
C GLY A 342 -8.03 -12.23 -4.32
N SER A 343 -8.54 -11.28 -5.11
CA SER A 343 -7.76 -10.59 -6.14
C SER A 343 -6.73 -9.62 -5.53
N VAL A 344 -5.65 -9.35 -6.28
CA VAL A 344 -4.68 -8.31 -5.96
C VAL A 344 -5.40 -6.99 -5.60
N PRO A 345 -5.05 -6.32 -4.49
CA PRO A 345 -5.62 -5.03 -4.15
C PRO A 345 -5.07 -3.99 -5.14
N VAL A 346 -5.94 -3.12 -5.68
CA VAL A 346 -5.51 -2.12 -6.66
C VAL A 346 -5.97 -0.72 -6.27
N VAL A 347 -5.03 0.21 -6.24
CA VAL A 347 -5.28 1.65 -6.10
C VAL A 347 -4.50 2.43 -7.17
N GLY A 348 -4.83 3.70 -7.35
CA GLY A 348 -4.13 4.56 -8.28
C GLY A 348 -5.07 5.50 -9.00
N PHE A 349 -4.55 6.15 -10.05
CA PHE A 349 -5.23 7.21 -10.75
C PHE A 349 -4.67 7.40 -12.17
N ALA A 350 -5.36 8.16 -13.02
CA ALA A 350 -4.79 8.72 -14.24
C ALA A 350 -4.36 10.18 -13.99
N ALA A 351 -3.10 10.48 -14.25
CA ALA A 351 -2.58 11.83 -14.36
C ALA A 351 -2.74 12.29 -15.80
N TRP A 352 -3.47 13.39 -15.97
CA TRP A 352 -3.68 14.05 -17.25
C TRP A 352 -2.95 15.39 -17.25
N GLN A 353 -2.28 15.73 -18.34
CA GLN A 353 -1.74 17.08 -18.53
C GLN A 353 -2.11 17.64 -19.89
N ARG A 354 -2.30 18.96 -19.92
CA ARG A 354 -2.14 19.77 -21.12
C ARG A 354 -0.89 20.61 -20.98
N ALA A 355 0.07 20.37 -21.87
CA ALA A 355 1.35 21.06 -21.86
C ALA A 355 1.50 21.98 -23.08
N PHE A 356 2.10 23.15 -22.87
CA PHE A 356 2.44 24.16 -23.87
C PHE A 356 3.95 24.40 -23.83
N ALA A 357 4.69 23.83 -24.78
CA ALA A 357 6.16 23.89 -24.75
C ALA A 357 6.71 25.33 -24.74
N ALA A 358 6.03 26.25 -25.42
CA ALA A 358 6.44 27.66 -25.48
C ALA A 358 5.97 28.51 -24.28
N ASN A 359 5.09 27.97 -23.42
CA ASN A 359 4.55 28.69 -22.26
C ASN A 359 4.19 27.74 -21.10
N PRO A 360 5.20 27.18 -20.39
CA PRO A 360 4.97 26.22 -19.31
C PRO A 360 4.07 26.73 -18.18
N GLY A 361 4.04 28.05 -17.92
CA GLY A 361 3.17 28.65 -16.91
C GLY A 361 1.67 28.61 -17.25
N SER A 362 1.29 28.12 -18.44
CA SER A 362 -0.10 27.85 -18.83
C SER A 362 -0.42 26.36 -18.87
N ASN A 363 0.52 25.51 -18.45
CA ASN A 363 0.26 24.09 -18.30
C ASN A 363 -0.76 23.88 -17.18
N TYR A 364 -1.59 22.87 -17.35
CA TYR A 364 -2.53 22.45 -16.34
C TYR A 364 -2.63 20.94 -16.38
N GLY A 365 -2.72 20.32 -15.22
CA GLY A 365 -3.01 18.91 -15.13
C GLY A 365 -4.07 18.61 -14.10
N ARG A 366 -4.52 17.36 -14.12
CA ARG A 366 -5.56 16.85 -13.26
C ARG A 366 -5.27 15.39 -12.94
N ILE A 367 -5.54 15.00 -11.70
CA ILE A 367 -5.66 13.59 -11.33
C ILE A 367 -7.13 13.17 -11.47
N VAL A 368 -7.34 12.00 -12.04
CA VAL A 368 -8.64 11.37 -12.22
C VAL A 368 -8.57 9.96 -11.64
N ASP A 369 -9.36 9.71 -10.59
CA ASP A 369 -9.55 8.36 -10.05
C ASP A 369 -9.92 7.37 -11.16
N HIS A 370 -9.39 6.15 -11.09
CA HIS A 370 -9.83 5.08 -11.97
C HIS A 370 -11.29 4.75 -11.69
N SER A 371 -12.10 4.70 -12.75
CA SER A 371 -13.39 4.03 -12.66
C SER A 371 -13.14 2.53 -12.48
N ARG A 372 -13.86 1.88 -11.55
CA ARG A 372 -13.60 0.47 -11.23
C ARG A 372 -14.86 -0.36 -11.16
N THR A 373 -14.79 -1.59 -11.67
CA THR A 373 -15.76 -2.64 -11.34
C THR A 373 -15.19 -3.45 -10.18
N GLN A 374 -15.88 -3.44 -9.05
CA GLN A 374 -15.44 -4.22 -7.89
C GLN A 374 -15.55 -5.71 -8.17
N ALA A 375 -14.55 -6.47 -7.71
CA ALA A 375 -14.71 -7.91 -7.60
C ALA A 375 -15.87 -8.20 -6.65
N SER A 376 -16.70 -9.19 -6.99
CA SER A 376 -17.73 -9.64 -6.06
C SER A 376 -17.02 -10.21 -4.85
N ALA A 377 -17.33 -9.72 -3.64
CA ALA A 377 -16.85 -10.36 -2.43
C ALA A 377 -17.36 -11.81 -2.43
N SER A 378 -16.46 -12.79 -2.46
CA SER A 378 -16.82 -14.16 -2.13
C SER A 378 -17.17 -14.16 -0.64
N MET A 379 -18.47 -14.23 -0.34
CA MET A 379 -18.99 -14.45 1.02
C MET A 379 -18.67 -15.86 1.51
#